data_AF-A0A8E2AX43-F1
#
_entry.id   AF-A0A8E2AX43-F1
#
_cell.length_a   1.000
_cell.length_b   1.000
_cell.length_c   1.000
_cell.angle_alpha   90.00
_cell.angle_beta   90.00
_cell.angle_gamma   90.00
#
_symmetry.space_group_name_H-M   'P 1'
#
loop_
_entity.id
_entity.type
_entity.pdbx_description
1 polymer ?
#
loop_
_entity_poly.entity_id
_entity_poly.type
_entity_poly.pdbx_seq_one_letter_code
_entity_poly.pdbx_strand_id
1 'polypeptide(L)'
;MTAISPSEYDLKQALVSLRAENPALGIPKLHALLLSTHPDWSVSEKRARKILQNEGLVLGPTPAAKTADAPGELLPTSRVIEGLDVAKWTSKVEVRYFGKSKGKGLVAKENIAEGEIIWKEDPFILAPEWDIYELQISSLSCAHCSTPLQNSALVVPCPASTSNTPCPARFCSRLCLSRSARTHPLLCPAQNPASVPLLGFARKTQWMALHALAQCTARILLTNQHDQSALQSDWEVVRAMAQLGMEERAKGEWMKGAEPDRATWKRAYQLFIQAFREPADDAHKKKLARLLKKPLSPAIADELFDYNAFLRGLGRMSLNLEAHGGLYVLHSHLNHACVPNTSVRHLDQRTALARITVIARRDIAPGEELLITYVNPALPLAQRRREIAEWGFGRCACVRCVQEEESGEGGAEAEVDELERELKAGLGVV
;
A
#
# COMPACT_ATOMS: atom_id res chain seq x y z
N MET A 1 -16.06 -34.27 36.88
CA MET A 1 -14.81 -34.04 36.11
C MET A 1 -14.25 -32.72 36.59
N THR A 2 -12.96 -32.65 36.93
CA THR A 2 -12.30 -31.42 37.36
C THR A 2 -12.23 -30.46 36.18
N ALA A 3 -12.87 -29.29 36.28
CA ALA A 3 -12.89 -28.32 35.20
C ALA A 3 -11.49 -27.72 34.98
N ILE A 4 -11.02 -27.74 33.73
CA ILE A 4 -9.69 -27.30 33.30
C ILE A 4 -9.80 -25.88 32.76
N SER A 5 -8.92 -24.98 33.17
CA SER A 5 -8.81 -23.65 32.55
C SER A 5 -7.95 -23.79 31.28
N PRO A 6 -8.49 -23.58 30.07
CA PRO A 6 -7.72 -23.72 28.83
C PRO A 6 -6.61 -22.66 28.73
N SER A 7 -5.60 -22.95 27.92
CA SER A 7 -4.57 -21.98 27.56
C SER A 7 -5.18 -20.79 26.81
N GLU A 8 -4.49 -19.65 26.78
CA GLU A 8 -4.98 -18.47 26.04
C GLU A 8 -5.05 -18.73 24.52
N TYR A 9 -4.13 -19.55 24.00
CA TYR A 9 -4.11 -19.96 22.60
C TYR A 9 -5.33 -20.83 22.24
N ASP A 10 -5.59 -21.89 23.01
CA ASP A 10 -6.70 -22.82 22.73
C ASP A 10 -8.06 -22.14 22.87
N LEU A 11 -8.21 -21.31 23.91
CA LEU A 11 -9.42 -20.52 24.10
C LEU A 11 -9.65 -19.53 22.97
N LYS A 12 -8.59 -18.90 22.45
CA LYS A 12 -8.67 -18.01 21.30
C LYS A 12 -9.10 -18.76 20.05
N GLN A 13 -8.48 -19.89 19.72
CA GLN A 13 -8.84 -20.68 18.54
C GLN A 13 -10.31 -21.12 18.58
N ALA A 14 -10.77 -21.62 19.73
CA ALA A 14 -12.16 -22.02 19.92
C ALA A 14 -13.15 -20.84 19.75
N LEU A 15 -12.86 -19.67 20.33
CA LEU A 15 -13.71 -18.48 20.19
C LEU A 15 -13.72 -17.91 18.77
N VAL A 16 -12.61 -17.98 18.05
CA VAL A 16 -12.51 -17.58 16.63
C VAL A 16 -13.35 -18.52 15.77
N SER A 17 -13.23 -19.84 15.94
CA SER A 17 -14.04 -20.83 15.21
C SER A 17 -15.53 -20.65 15.47
N LEU A 18 -15.92 -20.55 16.74
CA LEU A 18 -17.32 -20.36 17.13
C LEU A 18 -17.91 -19.05 16.59
N ARG A 19 -17.12 -17.97 16.53
CA ARG A 19 -17.55 -16.71 15.90
C ARG A 19 -17.72 -16.84 14.39
N ALA A 20 -16.82 -17.55 13.71
CA ALA A 20 -16.91 -17.77 12.28
C ALA A 20 -18.17 -18.58 11.90
N GLU A 21 -18.49 -19.59 12.70
CA GLU A 21 -19.71 -20.42 12.53
C GLU A 21 -20.99 -19.69 12.94
N ASN A 22 -20.89 -18.74 13.89
CA ASN A 22 -22.04 -18.04 14.46
C ASN A 22 -21.86 -16.51 14.42
N PRO A 23 -21.84 -15.90 13.22
CA PRO A 23 -21.47 -14.50 13.04
C PRO A 23 -22.37 -13.52 13.79
N ALA A 24 -23.66 -13.84 13.96
CA ALA A 24 -24.67 -12.94 14.55
C ALA A 24 -24.82 -13.05 16.09
N LEU A 25 -24.12 -13.96 16.78
CA LEU A 25 -24.33 -14.17 18.21
C LEU A 25 -23.64 -13.13 19.10
N GLY A 26 -24.36 -12.61 20.10
CA GLY A 26 -23.75 -11.78 21.16
C GLY A 26 -22.78 -12.58 22.02
N ILE A 27 -21.84 -11.88 22.69
CA ILE A 27 -20.81 -12.48 23.55
C ILE A 27 -21.37 -13.47 24.59
N PRO A 28 -22.49 -13.18 25.30
CA PRO A 28 -23.04 -14.12 26.28
C PRO A 28 -23.48 -15.46 25.66
N LYS A 29 -24.05 -15.41 24.45
CA LYS A 29 -24.51 -16.62 23.74
C LYS A 29 -23.33 -17.44 23.20
N LEU A 30 -22.29 -16.77 22.71
CA LEU A 30 -21.05 -17.46 22.28
C LEU A 30 -20.30 -18.08 23.45
N HIS A 31 -20.27 -17.42 24.60
CA HIS A 31 -19.68 -17.99 25.82
C HIS A 31 -20.44 -19.22 26.32
N ALA A 32 -21.77 -19.19 26.29
CA ALA A 32 -22.59 -20.37 26.59
C ALA A 32 -22.31 -21.52 25.59
N LEU A 33 -22.20 -21.21 24.30
CA LEU A 33 -21.90 -22.20 23.26
C LEU A 33 -20.50 -22.80 23.44
N LEU A 34 -19.51 -21.98 23.81
CA LEU A 34 -18.16 -22.43 24.15
C LEU A 34 -18.17 -23.45 25.29
N LEU A 35 -18.88 -23.16 26.39
CA LEU A 35 -18.96 -24.08 27.54
C LEU A 35 -19.78 -25.34 27.22
N SER A 36 -20.73 -25.28 26.29
CA SER A 36 -21.45 -26.47 25.82
C SER A 36 -20.61 -27.35 24.89
N THR A 37 -19.70 -26.75 24.12
CA THR A 37 -18.82 -27.46 23.17
C THR A 37 -17.60 -28.05 23.89
N HIS A 38 -17.17 -27.40 24.98
CA HIS A 38 -16.06 -27.84 25.83
C HIS A 38 -16.52 -27.97 27.30
N PRO A 39 -17.25 -29.05 27.65
CA PRO A 39 -17.86 -29.22 28.97
C PRO A 39 -16.84 -29.43 30.10
N ASP A 40 -15.59 -29.72 29.76
CA ASP A 40 -14.45 -29.83 30.66
C ASP A 40 -13.79 -28.47 30.95
N TRP A 41 -14.14 -27.39 30.24
CA TRP A 41 -13.49 -26.09 30.37
C TRP A 41 -14.14 -25.20 31.44
N SER A 42 -13.30 -24.49 32.21
CA SER A 42 -13.72 -23.40 33.11
C SER A 42 -13.24 -22.05 32.56
N VAL A 43 -14.15 -21.31 31.94
CA VAL A 43 -13.88 -20.01 31.32
C VAL A 43 -14.93 -19.00 31.77
N SER A 44 -14.50 -17.84 32.28
CA SER A 44 -15.43 -16.75 32.60
C SER A 44 -15.86 -15.98 31.36
N GLU A 45 -17.09 -15.47 31.35
CA GLU A 45 -17.59 -14.63 30.25
C GLU A 45 -16.71 -13.40 30.04
N LYS A 46 -16.16 -12.82 31.12
CA LYS A 46 -15.23 -11.70 31.07
C LYS A 46 -13.94 -12.05 30.30
N ARG A 47 -13.39 -13.25 30.49
CA ARG A 47 -12.20 -13.72 29.79
C ARG A 47 -12.49 -13.94 28.30
N ALA A 48 -13.61 -14.60 27.98
CA ALA A 48 -14.05 -14.77 26.60
C ALA A 48 -14.31 -13.43 25.89
N ARG A 49 -14.95 -12.48 26.58
CA ARG A 49 -15.20 -11.11 26.12
C ARG A 49 -13.91 -10.36 25.80
N LYS A 50 -12.92 -10.43 26.68
CA LYS A 50 -11.62 -9.77 26.48
C LYS A 50 -10.90 -10.31 25.24
N ILE A 51 -10.92 -11.62 25.04
CA ILE A 51 -10.33 -12.25 23.85
C ILE A 51 -11.10 -11.83 22.59
N LEU A 52 -12.44 -11.92 22.58
CA LEU A 52 -13.26 -11.49 21.44
C LEU A 52 -13.06 -9.99 21.11
N GLN A 53 -12.90 -9.12 22.12
CA GLN A 53 -12.59 -7.70 21.91
C GLN A 53 -11.19 -7.48 21.34
N ASN A 54 -10.18 -8.17 21.87
CA ASN A 54 -8.80 -8.08 21.38
C ASN A 54 -8.69 -8.51 19.91
N GLU A 55 -9.42 -9.57 19.55
CA GLU A 55 -9.51 -10.11 18.19
C GLU A 55 -10.45 -9.31 17.27
N GLY A 56 -11.16 -8.30 17.78
CA GLY A 56 -12.11 -7.49 16.98
C GLY A 56 -13.39 -8.22 16.58
N LEU A 57 -13.74 -9.29 17.29
CA LEU A 57 -14.86 -10.20 17.03
C LEU A 57 -16.12 -9.85 17.82
N VAL A 58 -16.41 -8.55 18.02
CA VAL A 58 -17.58 -8.06 18.74
C VAL A 58 -18.55 -7.37 17.79
N LEU A 59 -19.84 -7.69 17.93
CA LEU A 59 -20.91 -7.09 17.15
C LEU A 59 -21.29 -5.73 17.75
N GLY A 60 -21.09 -4.66 17.00
CA GLY A 60 -21.50 -3.30 17.37
C GLY A 60 -20.76 -2.23 16.56
N PRO A 61 -21.29 -0.99 16.50
CA PRO A 61 -20.59 0.12 15.87
C PRO A 61 -19.26 0.34 16.59
N THR A 62 -18.16 0.29 15.84
CA THR A 62 -16.82 0.61 16.33
C THR A 62 -16.86 2.04 16.86
N PRO A 63 -16.70 2.30 18.17
CA PRO A 63 -16.59 3.66 18.64
C PRO A 63 -15.33 4.26 18.02
N ALA A 64 -15.45 5.50 17.52
CA ALA A 64 -14.32 6.30 17.08
C ALA A 64 -13.17 6.15 18.08
N ALA A 65 -12.00 5.77 17.57
CA ALA A 65 -10.82 5.51 18.38
C ALA A 65 -10.48 6.76 19.21
N LYS A 66 -10.90 6.75 20.47
CA LYS A 66 -10.30 7.59 21.51
C LYS A 66 -8.95 6.96 21.82
N THR A 67 -7.91 7.70 21.48
CA THR A 67 -6.52 7.46 21.86
C THR A 67 -6.43 7.19 23.36
N ALA A 68 -6.08 5.96 23.72
CA ALA A 68 -5.62 5.61 25.05
C ALA A 68 -4.37 4.74 24.85
N ASP A 69 -3.22 5.38 25.09
CA ASP A 69 -1.90 4.76 25.07
C ASP A 69 -1.81 3.65 26.11
N ALA A 70 -1.78 2.40 25.64
CA ALA A 70 -0.82 1.42 26.14
C ALA A 70 0.35 1.42 25.14
N PRO A 71 1.60 1.07 25.52
CA PRO A 71 2.70 0.97 24.57
C PRO A 71 2.46 -0.23 23.64
N GLY A 72 1.57 -0.04 22.69
CA GLY A 72 1.21 -0.97 21.64
C GLY A 72 2.14 -0.72 20.46
N GLU A 73 2.77 -1.80 20.02
CA GLU A 73 3.65 -1.87 18.85
C GLU A 73 3.06 -1.04 17.68
N LEU A 74 3.82 -0.06 17.18
CA LEU A 74 3.46 0.86 16.09
C LEU A 74 3.43 0.10 14.75
N LEU A 75 2.40 -0.71 14.53
CA LEU A 75 2.26 -1.55 13.34
C LEU A 75 1.41 -0.87 12.25
N PRO A 76 1.80 -0.96 10.96
CA PRO A 76 0.96 -0.55 9.85
C PRO A 76 -0.41 -1.22 9.89
N THR A 77 -1.45 -0.45 9.57
CA THR A 77 -2.81 -0.97 9.47
C THR A 77 -3.22 -1.09 8.01
N SER A 78 -3.91 -2.18 7.66
CA SER A 78 -4.53 -2.39 6.35
C SER A 78 -5.95 -2.92 6.54
N ARG A 79 -6.79 -2.83 5.50
CA ARG A 79 -8.18 -3.32 5.54
C ARG A 79 -8.46 -4.21 4.35
N VAL A 80 -9.30 -5.21 4.54
CA VAL A 80 -9.84 -6.01 3.44
C VAL A 80 -10.82 -5.14 2.66
N ILE A 81 -10.75 -5.19 1.33
CA ILE A 81 -11.74 -4.57 0.46
C ILE A 81 -12.90 -5.56 0.36
N GLU A 82 -14.01 -5.26 1.02
CA GLU A 82 -15.22 -6.09 0.92
C GLU A 82 -15.71 -6.14 -0.53
N GLY A 83 -15.93 -7.36 -1.05
CA GLY A 83 -16.39 -7.55 -2.43
C GLY A 83 -15.34 -7.28 -3.51
N LEU A 84 -14.04 -7.25 -3.17
CA LEU A 84 -12.99 -7.21 -4.19
C LEU A 84 -13.11 -8.41 -5.13
N ASP A 85 -13.38 -8.13 -6.41
CA ASP A 85 -13.44 -9.15 -7.45
C ASP A 85 -12.03 -9.57 -7.89
N VAL A 86 -11.45 -10.51 -7.13
CA VAL A 86 -10.11 -11.09 -7.39
C VAL A 86 -10.07 -11.82 -8.73
N ALA A 87 -11.20 -12.34 -9.20
CA ALA A 87 -11.30 -13.10 -10.46
C ALA A 87 -10.94 -12.26 -11.70
N LYS A 88 -10.93 -10.92 -11.59
CA LYS A 88 -10.40 -10.02 -12.63
C LYS A 88 -8.93 -10.26 -12.96
N TRP A 89 -8.16 -10.78 -12.00
CA TRP A 89 -6.74 -11.10 -12.17
C TRP A 89 -6.50 -12.60 -12.20
N THR A 90 -7.13 -13.34 -11.27
CA THR A 90 -6.94 -14.79 -11.16
C THR A 90 -8.04 -15.44 -10.32
N SER A 91 -8.39 -16.68 -10.66
CA SER A 91 -9.30 -17.52 -9.86
C SER A 91 -8.58 -18.32 -8.77
N LYS A 92 -7.24 -18.29 -8.76
CA LYS A 92 -6.39 -19.19 -7.96
C LYS A 92 -6.15 -18.74 -6.53
N VAL A 93 -6.53 -17.52 -6.18
CA VAL A 93 -6.25 -16.94 -4.86
C VAL A 93 -7.49 -16.28 -4.26
N GLU A 94 -7.49 -16.13 -2.94
CA GLU A 94 -8.49 -15.35 -2.20
C GLU A 94 -7.81 -14.43 -1.17
N VAL A 95 -8.50 -13.35 -0.80
CA VAL A 95 -8.05 -12.46 0.27
C VAL A 95 -8.40 -13.06 1.62
N ARG A 96 -7.43 -13.09 2.54
CA ARG A 96 -7.61 -13.53 3.92
C ARG A 96 -7.07 -12.48 4.89
N TYR A 97 -7.71 -12.32 6.04
CA TYR A 97 -7.22 -11.46 7.12
C TYR A 97 -6.48 -12.29 8.16
N PHE A 98 -5.25 -11.90 8.49
CA PHE A 98 -4.33 -12.59 9.40
C PHE A 98 -4.19 -11.91 10.76
N GLY A 99 -5.09 -10.97 11.09
CA GLY A 99 -5.07 -10.25 12.36
C GLY A 99 -4.33 -8.91 12.29
N LYS A 100 -4.27 -8.19 13.42
CA LYS A 100 -3.77 -6.80 13.45
C LYS A 100 -2.29 -6.66 13.10
N SER A 101 -1.47 -7.66 13.42
CA SER A 101 -0.02 -7.58 13.21
C SER A 101 0.40 -7.82 11.77
N LYS A 102 -0.32 -8.69 11.06
CA LYS A 102 -0.02 -9.08 9.68
C LYS A 102 -0.96 -8.45 8.65
N GLY A 103 -2.15 -8.04 9.07
CA GLY A 103 -3.14 -7.41 8.20
C GLY A 103 -3.78 -8.39 7.23
N LYS A 104 -4.04 -7.92 6.01
CA LYS A 104 -4.58 -8.75 4.92
C LYS A 104 -3.46 -9.51 4.19
N GLY A 105 -3.82 -10.63 3.58
CA GLY A 105 -2.94 -11.50 2.82
C GLY A 105 -3.66 -12.16 1.65
N LEU A 106 -2.94 -12.87 0.79
CA LEU A 106 -3.50 -13.74 -0.25
C LEU A 106 -3.17 -15.19 0.07
N VAL A 107 -4.14 -16.08 -0.09
CA VAL A 107 -3.93 -17.54 0.03
C VAL A 107 -4.34 -18.25 -1.25
N ALA A 108 -3.66 -19.34 -1.56
CA ALA A 108 -3.98 -20.19 -2.69
C ALA A 108 -5.32 -20.92 -2.44
N LYS A 109 -6.17 -21.00 -3.46
CA LYS A 109 -7.43 -21.76 -3.44
C LYS A 109 -7.27 -23.16 -4.01
N GLU A 110 -6.23 -23.36 -4.80
CA GLU A 110 -5.90 -24.61 -5.49
C GLU A 110 -4.38 -24.80 -5.52
N ASN A 111 -3.91 -25.95 -6.01
CA ASN A 111 -2.47 -26.16 -6.24
C ASN A 111 -1.97 -25.23 -7.36
N ILE A 112 -0.85 -24.56 -7.12
CA ILE A 112 -0.15 -23.71 -8.10
C ILE A 112 1.24 -24.30 -8.29
N ALA A 113 1.60 -24.65 -9.52
CA ALA A 113 2.89 -25.28 -9.82
C ALA A 113 4.04 -24.27 -9.81
N GLU A 114 5.26 -24.74 -9.53
CA GLU A 114 6.47 -23.94 -9.70
C GLU A 114 6.58 -23.35 -11.12
N GLY A 115 6.97 -22.08 -11.22
CA GLY A 115 7.13 -21.37 -12.49
C GLY A 115 5.81 -20.90 -13.12
N GLU A 116 4.66 -21.24 -12.52
CA GLU A 116 3.37 -20.84 -13.02
C GLU A 116 3.11 -19.33 -12.82
N ILE A 117 2.60 -18.66 -13.86
CA ILE A 117 2.11 -17.29 -13.76
C ILE A 117 0.75 -17.31 -13.04
N ILE A 118 0.71 -16.76 -11.84
CA ILE A 118 -0.50 -16.70 -11.01
C ILE A 118 -1.44 -15.60 -11.51
N TRP A 119 -0.90 -14.41 -11.79
CA TRP A 119 -1.61 -13.32 -12.47
C TRP A 119 -0.66 -12.28 -13.09
N LYS A 120 -1.25 -11.40 -13.92
CA LYS A 120 -0.64 -10.14 -14.38
C LYS A 120 -1.49 -8.97 -13.93
N GLU A 121 -0.87 -7.84 -13.59
CA GLU A 121 -1.59 -6.67 -13.09
C GLU A 121 -1.01 -5.36 -13.65
N ASP A 122 -1.90 -4.53 -14.20
CA ASP A 122 -1.59 -3.14 -14.55
C ASP A 122 -1.67 -2.25 -13.29
N PRO A 123 -0.82 -1.22 -13.17
CA PRO A 123 -0.77 -0.38 -12.00
C PRO A 123 -2.06 0.43 -11.81
N PHE A 124 -2.52 0.49 -10.55
CA PHE A 124 -3.54 1.45 -10.10
C PHE A 124 -3.05 2.89 -10.29
N ILE A 125 -1.84 3.20 -9.85
CA ILE A 125 -1.12 4.40 -10.29
C ILE A 125 0.33 4.06 -10.58
N LEU A 126 0.96 4.89 -11.41
CA LEU A 126 2.38 4.77 -11.72
C LEU A 126 3.06 6.09 -11.40
N ALA A 127 3.95 6.07 -10.43
CA ALA A 127 4.91 7.13 -10.16
C ALA A 127 6.29 6.57 -10.49
N PRO A 128 6.76 6.66 -11.74
CA PRO A 128 7.98 5.99 -12.14
C PRO A 128 9.19 6.50 -11.36
N GLU A 129 10.18 5.61 -11.22
CA GLU A 129 11.52 5.94 -10.73
C GLU A 129 12.11 7.14 -11.49
N TRP A 130 13.01 7.87 -10.84
CA TRP A 130 13.47 9.16 -11.34
C TRP A 130 14.12 9.07 -12.72
N ASP A 131 14.92 8.05 -13.00
CA ASP A 131 15.51 7.85 -14.32
C ASP A 131 14.45 7.67 -15.42
N ILE A 132 13.38 6.93 -15.13
CA ILE A 132 12.25 6.75 -16.04
C ILE A 132 11.44 8.05 -16.15
N TYR A 133 11.28 8.78 -15.04
CA TYR A 133 10.62 10.08 -15.02
C TYR A 133 11.37 11.11 -15.87
N GLU A 134 12.71 11.11 -15.86
CA GLU A 134 13.56 11.93 -16.74
C GLU A 134 13.26 11.65 -18.21
N LEU A 135 13.15 10.37 -18.57
CA LEU A 135 12.76 9.98 -19.93
C LEU A 135 11.34 10.46 -20.28
N GLN A 136 10.39 10.43 -19.35
CA GLN A 136 9.04 10.95 -19.58
C GLN A 136 9.03 12.47 -19.82
N ILE A 137 9.71 13.25 -18.96
CA ILE A 137 9.76 14.71 -19.11
C ILE A 137 10.64 15.16 -20.28
N SER A 138 11.52 14.29 -20.77
CA SER A 138 12.29 14.47 -22.01
C SER A 138 11.56 13.98 -23.26
N SER A 139 10.28 13.59 -23.16
CA SER A 139 9.47 13.09 -24.29
C SER A 139 10.00 11.79 -24.94
N LEU A 140 10.81 11.02 -24.21
CA LEU A 140 11.46 9.77 -24.63
C LEU A 140 10.75 8.52 -24.11
N SER A 141 9.95 8.62 -23.05
CA SER A 141 9.13 7.51 -22.54
C SER A 141 7.66 7.88 -22.46
N CYS A 142 6.79 6.87 -22.58
CA CYS A 142 5.35 7.06 -22.46
C CYS A 142 4.99 7.62 -21.08
N ALA A 143 4.29 8.74 -21.05
CA ALA A 143 3.86 9.42 -19.82
C ALA A 143 2.79 8.65 -19.02
N HIS A 144 2.31 7.50 -19.53
CA HIS A 144 1.34 6.64 -18.84
C HIS A 144 1.92 5.30 -18.41
N CYS A 145 2.54 4.55 -19.33
CA CYS A 145 3.04 3.19 -19.05
C CYS A 145 4.56 3.09 -18.93
N SER A 146 5.27 4.22 -19.01
CA SER A 146 6.74 4.32 -18.92
C SER A 146 7.54 3.56 -19.98
N THR A 147 6.88 2.92 -20.93
CA THR A 147 7.54 2.23 -22.04
C THR A 147 8.32 3.24 -22.89
N PRO A 148 9.61 3.01 -23.19
CA PRO A 148 10.39 3.86 -24.07
C PRO A 148 9.71 4.04 -25.42
N LEU A 149 9.66 5.28 -25.90
CA LEU A 149 9.03 5.64 -27.15
C LEU A 149 10.00 5.37 -28.29
N GLN A 150 9.51 4.60 -29.27
CA GLN A 150 10.17 4.43 -30.54
C GLN A 150 9.62 5.44 -31.54
N ASN A 151 10.35 5.70 -32.63
CA ASN A 151 9.84 6.52 -33.71
C ASN A 151 8.71 5.75 -34.44
N SER A 152 7.47 6.02 -34.05
CA SER A 152 6.28 5.31 -34.53
C SER A 152 5.11 6.29 -34.71
N ALA A 153 4.32 6.09 -35.76
CA ALA A 153 3.11 6.86 -36.03
C ALA A 153 2.00 6.68 -34.96
N LEU A 154 2.13 5.67 -34.08
CA LEU A 154 1.20 5.44 -32.97
C LEU A 154 1.42 6.41 -31.80
N VAL A 155 2.59 7.03 -31.73
CA VAL A 155 2.95 7.93 -30.63
C VAL A 155 2.17 9.22 -30.75
N VAL A 156 1.38 9.55 -29.71
CA VAL A 156 0.55 10.76 -29.69
C VAL A 156 1.02 11.72 -28.59
N PRO A 157 1.22 13.02 -28.87
CA PRO A 157 1.53 14.00 -27.85
C PRO A 157 0.30 14.36 -27.02
N CYS A 158 0.52 15.00 -25.87
CA CYS A 158 -0.55 15.60 -25.08
C CYS A 158 -1.37 16.60 -25.92
N PRO A 159 -2.69 16.42 -26.06
CA PRO A 159 -3.54 17.32 -26.85
C PRO A 159 -3.63 18.75 -26.30
N ALA A 160 -3.32 18.95 -25.02
CA ALA A 160 -3.31 20.27 -24.39
C ALA A 160 -1.97 21.01 -24.57
N SER A 161 -0.94 20.35 -25.13
CA SER A 161 0.36 20.96 -25.38
C SER A 161 0.24 21.98 -26.52
N THR A 162 0.68 23.21 -26.27
CA THR A 162 0.77 24.27 -27.29
C THR A 162 2.11 24.99 -27.16
N SER A 163 2.45 25.86 -28.12
CA SER A 163 3.65 26.70 -28.04
C SER A 163 3.68 27.60 -26.80
N ASN A 164 2.51 28.04 -26.32
CA ASN A 164 2.38 28.94 -25.16
C ASN A 164 2.27 28.18 -23.84
N THR A 165 1.81 26.93 -23.89
CA THR A 165 1.63 26.06 -22.72
C THR A 165 2.17 24.67 -23.04
N PRO A 166 3.50 24.51 -23.10
CA PRO A 166 4.10 23.25 -23.51
C PRO A 166 3.87 22.16 -22.45
N CYS A 167 3.65 20.93 -22.93
CA CYS A 167 3.64 19.72 -22.11
C CYS A 167 4.51 18.65 -22.77
N PRO A 168 5.47 18.06 -22.05
CA PRO A 168 6.37 17.04 -22.61
C PRO A 168 5.71 15.65 -22.72
N ALA A 169 4.50 15.47 -22.21
CA ALA A 169 3.88 14.16 -22.19
C ALA A 169 3.59 13.66 -23.61
N ARG A 170 4.10 12.46 -23.90
CA ARG A 170 3.80 11.68 -25.09
C ARG A 170 3.33 10.30 -24.67
N PHE A 171 2.48 9.69 -25.48
CA PHE A 171 1.89 8.39 -25.19
C PHE A 171 2.17 7.43 -26.33
N CYS A 172 2.55 6.19 -26.04
CA CYS A 172 2.91 5.21 -27.08
C CYS A 172 1.72 4.79 -27.97
N SER A 173 0.49 5.08 -27.56
CA SER A 173 -0.73 4.80 -28.31
C SER A 173 -1.89 5.71 -27.86
N ARG A 174 -2.95 5.77 -28.68
CA ARG A 174 -4.23 6.39 -28.29
C ARG A 174 -4.85 5.75 -27.05
N LEU A 175 -4.61 4.45 -26.83
CA LEU A 175 -5.06 3.75 -25.62
C LEU A 175 -4.36 4.29 -24.37
N CYS A 176 -3.03 4.48 -24.42
CA CYS A 176 -2.30 5.08 -23.32
C CYS A 176 -2.69 6.54 -23.07
N LEU A 177 -2.93 7.32 -24.13
CA LEU A 177 -3.49 8.67 -24.00
C LEU A 177 -4.85 8.63 -23.28
N SER A 178 -5.77 7.78 -23.72
CA SER A 178 -7.09 7.65 -23.11
C SER A 178 -7.01 7.21 -21.65
N ARG A 179 -6.19 6.20 -21.33
CA ARG A 179 -5.99 5.74 -19.94
C ARG A 179 -5.32 6.78 -19.05
N SER A 180 -4.43 7.62 -19.61
CA SER A 180 -3.78 8.72 -18.89
C SER A 180 -4.76 9.80 -18.43
N ALA A 181 -5.95 9.89 -19.02
CA ALA A 181 -6.96 10.88 -18.64
C ALA A 181 -7.38 10.78 -17.16
N ARG A 182 -7.10 9.66 -16.50
CA ARG A 182 -7.35 9.47 -15.07
C ARG A 182 -6.37 10.24 -14.18
N THR A 183 -5.19 10.63 -14.65
CA THR A 183 -4.18 11.33 -13.81
C THR A 183 -3.61 12.55 -14.51
N HIS A 184 -3.24 12.40 -15.78
CA HIS A 184 -2.46 13.37 -16.52
C HIS A 184 -3.06 14.79 -16.55
N PRO A 185 -4.38 15.02 -16.74
CA PRO A 185 -4.91 16.38 -16.79
C PRO A 185 -4.58 17.25 -15.57
N LEU A 186 -4.59 16.67 -14.36
CA LEU A 186 -4.24 17.38 -13.12
C LEU A 186 -2.74 17.51 -12.89
N LEU A 187 -1.91 16.72 -13.56
CA LEU A 187 -0.45 16.77 -13.48
C LEU A 187 0.19 17.38 -14.74
N CYS A 188 -0.63 17.84 -15.68
CA CYS A 188 -0.20 18.37 -16.95
C CYS A 188 0.18 19.85 -16.77
N PRO A 189 1.43 20.28 -17.06
CA PRO A 189 1.83 21.69 -16.93
C PRO A 189 0.98 22.63 -17.78
N ALA A 190 0.43 22.17 -18.91
CA ALA A 190 -0.42 22.99 -19.76
C ALA A 190 -1.82 23.23 -19.15
N GLN A 191 -2.41 22.18 -18.56
CA GLN A 191 -3.77 22.19 -18.02
C GLN A 191 -3.83 22.62 -16.56
N ASN A 192 -2.92 22.11 -15.72
CA ASN A 192 -2.77 22.46 -14.31
C ASN A 192 -1.31 22.85 -13.98
N PRO A 193 -0.86 24.05 -14.38
CA PRO A 193 0.48 24.55 -14.06
C PRO A 193 0.78 24.64 -12.56
N ALA A 194 -0.24 24.71 -11.68
CA ALA A 194 -0.04 24.69 -10.23
C ALA A 194 0.54 23.37 -9.70
N SER A 195 0.47 22.29 -10.48
CA SER A 195 1.11 21.00 -10.13
C SER A 195 2.64 21.00 -10.34
N VAL A 196 3.18 21.90 -11.17
CA VAL A 196 4.59 21.91 -11.56
C VAL A 196 5.54 22.10 -10.36
N PRO A 197 5.29 23.05 -9.43
CA PRO A 197 6.14 23.19 -8.25
C PRO A 197 6.15 21.97 -7.34
N LEU A 198 5.01 21.27 -7.19
CA LEU A 198 4.92 20.04 -6.39
C LEU A 198 5.76 18.92 -7.01
N LEU A 199 5.59 18.67 -8.32
CA LEU A 199 6.34 17.63 -9.01
C LEU A 199 7.83 17.95 -9.08
N GLY A 200 8.18 19.23 -9.29
CA GLY A 200 9.56 19.70 -9.24
C GLY A 200 10.20 19.54 -7.85
N PHE A 201 9.44 19.78 -6.79
CA PHE A 201 9.89 19.55 -5.41
C PHE A 201 10.12 18.06 -5.15
N ALA A 202 9.15 17.20 -5.47
CA ALA A 202 9.27 15.74 -5.32
C ALA A 202 10.50 15.20 -6.06
N ARG A 203 10.72 15.65 -7.31
CA ARG A 203 11.91 15.30 -8.10
C ARG A 203 13.20 15.79 -7.42
N LYS A 204 13.27 17.07 -7.05
CA LYS A 204 14.48 17.66 -6.43
C LYS A 204 14.87 16.97 -5.13
N THR A 205 13.89 16.56 -4.33
CA THR A 205 14.11 15.84 -3.07
C THR A 205 14.11 14.32 -3.25
N GLN A 206 14.05 13.81 -4.48
CA GLN A 206 13.97 12.38 -4.81
C GLN A 206 12.86 11.62 -4.05
N TRP A 207 11.76 12.29 -3.72
CA TRP A 207 10.74 11.76 -2.82
C TRP A 207 9.61 11.01 -3.54
N MET A 208 9.81 9.70 -3.74
CA MET A 208 8.88 8.83 -4.49
C MET A 208 7.46 8.80 -3.90
N ALA A 209 7.35 8.77 -2.56
CA ALA A 209 6.04 8.77 -1.90
C ALA A 209 5.21 10.03 -2.20
N LEU A 210 5.86 11.20 -2.30
CA LEU A 210 5.18 12.44 -2.69
C LEU A 210 4.72 12.42 -4.15
N HIS A 211 5.56 11.86 -5.04
CA HIS A 211 5.21 11.68 -6.45
C HIS A 211 4.00 10.74 -6.61
N ALA A 212 4.03 9.58 -5.94
CA ALA A 212 2.92 8.63 -5.93
C ALA A 212 1.64 9.21 -5.33
N LEU A 213 1.76 10.00 -4.26
CA LEU A 213 0.62 10.66 -3.64
C LEU A 213 -0.02 11.64 -4.63
N ALA A 214 0.78 12.42 -5.37
CA ALA A 214 0.27 13.30 -6.42
C ALA A 214 -0.46 12.53 -7.53
N GLN A 215 0.06 11.38 -7.98
CA GLN A 215 -0.60 10.51 -8.96
C GLN A 215 -1.93 9.95 -8.42
N CYS A 216 -1.93 9.48 -7.18
CA CYS A 216 -3.11 8.93 -6.51
C CYS A 216 -4.19 9.98 -6.32
N THR A 217 -3.84 11.17 -5.81
CA THR A 217 -4.76 12.29 -5.65
C THR A 217 -5.35 12.74 -6.98
N ALA A 218 -4.53 12.82 -8.04
CA ALA A 218 -5.01 13.14 -9.37
C ALA A 218 -6.06 12.12 -9.85
N ARG A 219 -5.82 10.82 -9.63
CA ARG A 219 -6.76 9.74 -9.93
C ARG A 219 -8.09 9.94 -9.22
N ILE A 220 -8.08 10.10 -7.89
CA ILE A 220 -9.32 10.25 -7.12
C ILE A 220 -10.12 11.49 -7.56
N LEU A 221 -9.44 12.62 -7.73
CA LEU A 221 -10.10 13.87 -8.12
C LEU A 221 -10.71 13.81 -9.52
N LEU A 222 -10.03 13.19 -10.50
CA LEU A 222 -10.53 13.05 -11.87
C LEU A 222 -11.61 11.97 -11.97
N THR A 223 -11.47 10.83 -11.29
CA THR A 223 -12.53 9.81 -11.25
C THR A 223 -13.83 10.40 -10.69
N ASN A 224 -13.76 11.24 -9.65
CA ASN A 224 -14.92 11.97 -9.12
C ASN A 224 -15.65 12.83 -10.17
N GLN A 225 -14.95 13.34 -11.19
CA GLN A 225 -15.58 14.14 -12.24
C GLN A 225 -16.45 13.30 -13.18
N HIS A 226 -16.15 12.01 -13.32
CA HIS A 226 -16.70 11.18 -14.40
C HIS A 226 -17.64 10.08 -13.89
N ASP A 227 -17.27 9.36 -12.84
CA ASP A 227 -17.96 8.14 -12.44
C ASP A 227 -17.92 7.95 -10.91
N GLN A 228 -19.09 8.05 -10.28
CA GLN A 228 -19.24 7.94 -8.82
C GLN A 228 -19.01 6.50 -8.32
N SER A 229 -19.38 5.49 -9.10
CA SER A 229 -19.17 4.09 -8.72
C SER A 229 -17.69 3.74 -8.80
N ALA A 230 -17.02 4.16 -9.88
CA ALA A 230 -15.58 4.02 -9.99
C ALA A 230 -14.83 4.81 -8.91
N LEU A 231 -15.31 6.00 -8.51
CA LEU A 231 -14.73 6.74 -7.39
C LEU A 231 -14.81 5.94 -6.10
N GLN A 232 -15.97 5.34 -5.79
CA GLN A 232 -16.10 4.52 -4.60
C GLN A 232 -15.13 3.35 -4.62
N SER A 233 -15.04 2.62 -5.74
CA SER A 233 -14.09 1.51 -5.89
C SER A 233 -12.63 1.96 -5.74
N ASP A 234 -12.23 3.05 -6.41
CA ASP A 234 -10.88 3.61 -6.31
C ASP A 234 -10.57 4.07 -4.88
N TRP A 235 -11.56 4.64 -4.19
CA TRP A 235 -11.41 5.09 -2.81
C TRP A 235 -11.27 3.94 -1.82
N GLU A 236 -12.02 2.85 -1.99
CA GLU A 236 -11.83 1.64 -1.17
C GLU A 236 -10.44 1.04 -1.34
N VAL A 237 -9.93 0.97 -2.58
CA VAL A 237 -8.57 0.53 -2.86
C VAL A 237 -7.56 1.37 -2.06
N VAL A 238 -7.69 2.70 -2.16
CA VAL A 238 -6.80 3.65 -1.50
C VAL A 238 -6.86 3.52 0.03
N ARG A 239 -8.04 3.31 0.63
CA ARG A 239 -8.19 3.13 2.09
C ARG A 239 -7.75 1.75 2.60
N ALA A 240 -7.71 0.75 1.72
CA ALA A 240 -7.37 -0.62 2.09
C ALA A 240 -5.87 -0.90 2.13
N MET A 241 -5.06 -0.06 1.51
CA MET A 241 -3.60 -0.15 1.51
C MET A 241 -3.00 -0.01 2.90
N ALA A 242 -1.83 -0.62 3.11
CA ALA A 242 -1.12 -0.50 4.37
C ALA A 242 -0.79 0.97 4.66
N GLN A 243 -1.04 1.43 5.88
CA GLN A 243 -0.77 2.81 6.26
C GLN A 243 -0.19 2.89 7.67
N LEU A 244 0.81 3.75 7.79
CA LEU A 244 1.40 4.23 9.03
C LEU A 244 1.85 5.67 8.75
N GLY A 245 1.30 6.65 9.45
CA GLY A 245 1.59 8.06 9.16
C GLY A 245 3.04 8.44 9.45
N MET A 246 3.50 9.54 8.84
CA MET A 246 4.91 9.95 8.95
C MET A 246 5.34 10.26 10.39
N GLU A 247 4.46 10.85 11.22
CA GLU A 247 4.75 11.11 12.63
C GLU A 247 4.83 9.80 13.44
N GLU A 248 3.95 8.84 13.17
CA GLU A 248 3.99 7.51 13.79
C GLU A 248 5.27 6.75 13.39
N ARG A 249 5.66 6.82 12.11
CA ARG A 249 6.91 6.23 11.61
C ARG A 249 8.13 6.85 12.29
N ALA A 250 8.13 8.18 12.47
CA ALA A 250 9.24 8.90 13.08
C ALA A 250 9.46 8.52 14.57
N LYS A 251 8.43 8.00 15.24
CA LYS A 251 8.53 7.48 16.62
C LYS A 251 9.10 6.06 16.69
N GLY A 252 9.28 5.38 15.56
CA GLY A 252 9.83 4.03 15.53
C GLY A 252 11.28 4.01 16.01
N GLU A 253 11.68 2.92 16.68
CA GLU A 253 13.04 2.74 17.22
C GLU A 253 14.13 2.87 16.14
N TRP A 254 13.78 2.62 14.88
CA TRP A 254 14.68 2.72 13.74
C TRP A 254 15.21 4.13 13.48
N MET A 255 14.47 5.19 13.85
CA MET A 255 14.96 6.57 13.75
C MET A 255 16.08 6.87 14.76
N LYS A 256 16.32 5.99 15.74
CA LYS A 256 17.31 6.18 16.83
C LYS A 256 17.21 7.57 17.50
N GLY A 257 16.00 8.15 17.55
CA GLY A 257 15.75 9.48 18.10
C GLY A 257 16.08 10.66 17.17
N ALA A 258 16.35 10.43 15.88
CA ALA A 258 16.47 11.50 14.90
C ALA A 258 15.14 12.26 14.76
N GLU A 259 15.22 13.59 14.68
CA GLU A 259 14.04 14.43 14.48
C GLU A 259 13.63 14.40 13.00
N PRO A 260 12.36 14.10 12.68
CA PRO A 260 11.92 14.13 11.30
C PRO A 260 11.92 15.56 10.74
N ASP A 261 12.21 15.70 9.44
CA ASP A 261 12.19 16.98 8.73
C ASP A 261 10.75 17.47 8.47
N ARG A 262 10.12 17.95 9.54
CA ARG A 262 8.76 18.53 9.51
C ARG A 262 8.70 19.80 8.66
N ALA A 263 9.80 20.49 8.43
CA ALA A 263 9.82 21.67 7.56
C ALA A 263 9.60 21.26 6.10
N THR A 264 10.30 20.22 5.65
CA THR A 264 10.09 19.61 4.33
C THR A 264 8.66 19.08 4.16
N TRP A 265 8.09 18.44 5.18
CA TRP A 265 6.70 17.96 5.12
C TRP A 265 5.68 19.08 4.97
N LYS A 266 5.82 20.15 5.77
CA LYS A 266 4.96 21.35 5.67
C LYS A 266 5.09 22.01 4.30
N ARG A 267 6.31 22.09 3.76
CA ARG A 267 6.54 22.64 2.42
C ARG A 267 5.86 21.80 1.34
N ALA A 268 6.02 20.47 1.39
CA ALA A 268 5.36 19.56 0.46
C ALA A 268 3.83 19.69 0.54
N TYR A 269 3.27 19.77 1.74
CA TYR A 269 1.83 19.96 1.94
C TYR A 269 1.32 21.28 1.34
N GLN A 270 2.03 22.40 1.52
CA GLN A 270 1.67 23.67 0.88
C GLN A 270 1.61 23.55 -0.64
N LEU A 271 2.62 22.92 -1.25
CA LEU A 271 2.66 22.68 -2.69
C LEU A 271 1.54 21.74 -3.15
N PHE A 272 1.20 20.74 -2.33
CA PHE A 272 0.12 19.80 -2.58
C PHE A 272 -1.26 20.48 -2.59
N ILE A 273 -1.53 21.34 -1.60
CA ILE A 273 -2.75 22.16 -1.56
C ILE A 273 -2.81 23.10 -2.77
N GLN A 274 -1.70 23.76 -3.12
CA GLN A 274 -1.64 24.63 -4.30
C GLN A 274 -1.91 23.88 -5.60
N ALA A 275 -1.43 22.65 -5.74
CA ALA A 275 -1.62 21.85 -6.94
C ALA A 275 -3.07 21.40 -7.15
N PHE A 276 -3.79 21.06 -6.07
CA PHE A 276 -5.03 20.28 -6.19
C PHE A 276 -6.27 20.92 -5.56
N ARG A 277 -6.12 21.96 -4.74
CA ARG A 277 -7.24 22.57 -4.02
C ARG A 277 -7.27 24.09 -4.17
N GLU A 278 -6.17 24.77 -3.84
CA GLU A 278 -6.12 26.23 -3.76
C GLU A 278 -4.83 26.79 -4.36
N PRO A 279 -4.75 26.91 -5.70
CA PRO A 279 -3.63 27.55 -6.37
C PRO A 279 -3.40 28.99 -5.87
N ALA A 280 -2.14 29.43 -5.88
CA ALA A 280 -1.76 30.73 -5.35
C ALA A 280 -2.35 31.91 -6.14
N ASP A 281 -2.41 31.82 -7.47
CA ASP A 281 -2.90 32.88 -8.36
C ASP A 281 -4.24 32.55 -9.04
N ASP A 282 -4.98 33.58 -9.41
CA ASP A 282 -6.33 33.44 -9.95
C ASP A 282 -6.38 32.80 -11.35
N ALA A 283 -5.30 32.91 -12.13
CA ALA A 283 -5.22 32.25 -13.42
C ALA A 283 -5.17 30.73 -13.27
N HIS A 284 -4.35 30.25 -12.33
CA HIS A 284 -4.28 28.83 -11.99
C HIS A 284 -5.55 28.32 -11.30
N LYS A 285 -6.18 29.11 -10.41
CA LYS A 285 -7.50 28.76 -9.84
C LYS A 285 -8.54 28.52 -10.94
N LYS A 286 -8.62 29.40 -11.94
CA LYS A 286 -9.52 29.25 -13.09
C LYS A 286 -9.23 27.99 -13.90
N LYS A 287 -7.94 27.65 -14.10
CA LYS A 287 -7.54 26.41 -14.79
C LYS A 287 -7.96 25.16 -14.01
N LEU A 288 -7.68 25.11 -12.70
CA LEU A 288 -8.06 24.00 -11.85
C LEU A 288 -9.58 23.81 -11.79
N ALA A 289 -10.35 24.90 -11.66
CA ALA A 289 -11.81 24.87 -11.63
C ALA A 289 -12.44 24.34 -12.94
N ARG A 290 -11.74 24.44 -14.08
CA ARG A 290 -12.19 23.82 -15.34
C ARG A 290 -12.05 22.30 -15.34
N LEU A 291 -11.07 21.78 -14.61
CA LEU A 291 -10.83 20.35 -14.45
C LEU A 291 -11.74 19.74 -13.36
N LEU A 292 -11.94 20.47 -12.26
CA LEU A 292 -12.67 20.00 -11.07
C LEU A 292 -13.99 20.76 -10.90
N LYS A 293 -15.00 20.36 -11.68
CA LYS A 293 -16.34 20.98 -11.65
C LYS A 293 -17.24 20.39 -10.57
N LYS A 294 -17.13 19.09 -10.32
CA LYS A 294 -17.86 18.38 -9.27
C LYS A 294 -17.07 18.44 -7.97
N PRO A 295 -17.65 18.95 -6.87
CA PRO A 295 -16.98 18.93 -5.58
C PRO A 295 -16.80 17.49 -5.09
N LEU A 296 -15.78 17.27 -4.27
CA LEU A 296 -15.65 16.02 -3.49
C LEU A 296 -16.65 16.02 -2.34
N SER A 297 -16.99 14.83 -1.85
CA SER A 297 -17.66 14.72 -0.55
C SER A 297 -16.74 15.25 0.56
N PRO A 298 -17.28 15.86 1.63
CA PRO A 298 -16.48 16.34 2.76
C PRO A 298 -15.57 15.26 3.35
N ALA A 299 -16.07 14.03 3.50
CA ALA A 299 -15.29 12.90 4.02
C ALA A 299 -14.03 12.59 3.19
N ILE A 300 -14.14 12.55 1.85
CA ILE A 300 -12.98 12.31 0.98
C ILE A 300 -12.06 13.54 0.99
N ALA A 301 -12.62 14.75 1.00
CA ALA A 301 -11.84 15.98 1.03
C ALA A 301 -10.99 16.08 2.31
N ASP A 302 -11.54 15.74 3.47
CA ASP A 302 -10.81 15.74 4.74
C ASP A 302 -9.72 14.67 4.74
N GLU A 303 -10.01 13.46 4.24
CA GLU A 303 -9.03 12.37 4.12
C GLU A 303 -7.96 12.59 3.04
N LEU A 304 -8.10 13.57 2.16
CA LEU A 304 -7.09 13.94 1.16
C LEU A 304 -6.30 15.19 1.54
N PHE A 305 -6.97 16.20 2.11
CA PHE A 305 -6.43 17.54 2.22
C PHE A 305 -6.22 18.02 3.66
N ASP A 306 -6.62 17.28 4.70
CA ASP A 306 -6.13 17.56 6.05
C ASP A 306 -4.61 17.27 6.12
N TYR A 307 -3.88 18.02 6.95
CA TYR A 307 -2.43 17.86 7.07
C TYR A 307 -2.04 16.47 7.60
N ASN A 308 -2.74 15.96 8.62
CA ASN A 308 -2.44 14.63 9.14
C ASN A 308 -2.85 13.55 8.14
N ALA A 309 -3.93 13.78 7.38
CA ALA A 309 -4.33 12.90 6.30
C ALA A 309 -3.29 12.86 5.17
N PHE A 310 -2.69 14.00 4.80
CA PHE A 310 -1.57 14.08 3.87
C PHE A 310 -0.36 13.27 4.36
N LEU A 311 0.03 13.39 5.63
CA LEU A 311 1.12 12.58 6.21
C LEU A 311 0.80 11.07 6.20
N ARG A 312 -0.44 10.69 6.48
CA ARG A 312 -0.89 9.29 6.32
C ARG A 312 -0.84 8.84 4.86
N GLY A 313 -1.21 9.71 3.93
CA GLY A 313 -1.10 9.48 2.49
C GLY A 313 0.33 9.20 2.05
N LEU A 314 1.30 10.00 2.53
CA LEU A 314 2.72 9.77 2.28
C LEU A 314 3.19 8.41 2.82
N GLY A 315 2.88 8.11 4.08
CA GLY A 315 3.22 6.83 4.69
C GLY A 315 2.59 5.63 3.97
N ARG A 316 1.35 5.79 3.48
CA ARG A 316 0.68 4.79 2.63
C ARG A 316 1.43 4.57 1.31
N MET A 317 1.86 5.63 0.64
CA MET A 317 2.64 5.48 -0.59
C MET A 317 3.97 4.78 -0.31
N SER A 318 4.70 5.21 0.73
CA SER A 318 5.96 4.57 1.13
C SER A 318 5.82 3.07 1.37
N LEU A 319 4.72 2.62 1.98
CA LEU A 319 4.52 1.21 2.34
C LEU A 319 4.06 0.30 1.19
N ASN A 320 3.50 0.83 0.11
CA ASN A 320 2.80 0.02 -0.90
C ASN A 320 3.36 0.19 -2.32
N LEU A 321 4.29 1.12 -2.54
CA LEU A 321 4.97 1.25 -3.82
C LEU A 321 5.86 0.03 -4.06
N GLU A 322 5.64 -0.62 -5.19
CA GLU A 322 6.56 -1.61 -5.74
C GLU A 322 7.82 -0.90 -6.26
N ALA A 323 8.94 -1.62 -6.39
CA ALA A 323 10.26 -1.06 -6.72
C ALA A 323 10.26 -0.12 -7.94
N HIS A 324 9.49 -0.43 -8.99
CA HIS A 324 9.41 0.42 -10.19
C HIS A 324 8.35 1.53 -10.11
N GLY A 325 7.88 1.85 -8.90
CA GLY A 325 6.99 2.97 -8.64
C GLY A 325 5.52 2.72 -8.97
N GLY A 326 5.16 1.46 -9.20
CA GLY A 326 3.78 1.03 -9.40
C GLY A 326 3.07 0.79 -8.08
N LEU A 327 1.81 1.22 -8.01
CA LEU A 327 0.89 0.85 -6.94
C LEU A 327 -0.17 -0.09 -7.53
N TYR A 328 -0.42 -1.22 -6.90
CA TYR A 328 -1.23 -2.30 -7.48
C TYR A 328 -2.29 -2.75 -6.47
N VAL A 329 -3.48 -3.13 -6.95
CA VAL A 329 -4.63 -3.45 -6.09
C VAL A 329 -4.46 -4.82 -5.44
N LEU A 330 -4.21 -5.86 -6.23
CA LEU A 330 -4.12 -7.22 -5.71
C LEU A 330 -2.74 -7.47 -5.09
N HIS A 331 -1.67 -7.04 -5.76
CA HIS A 331 -0.31 -7.16 -5.22
C HIS A 331 -0.12 -6.48 -3.85
N SER A 332 -0.82 -5.40 -3.50
CA SER A 332 -0.74 -4.79 -2.15
C SER A 332 -1.28 -5.67 -1.02
N HIS A 333 -1.73 -6.89 -1.31
CA HIS A 333 -2.15 -7.89 -0.33
C HIS A 333 -1.07 -8.96 -0.09
N LEU A 334 0.03 -8.98 -0.84
CA LEU A 334 1.12 -9.95 -0.61
C LEU A 334 1.90 -9.55 0.64
N ASN A 335 2.15 -10.50 1.54
CA ASN A 335 2.93 -10.29 2.75
C ASN A 335 4.41 -10.69 2.59
N HIS A 336 5.23 -10.33 3.58
CA HIS A 336 6.65 -10.65 3.61
C HIS A 336 6.97 -12.07 4.12
N ALA A 337 7.93 -12.73 3.47
CA ALA A 337 8.81 -13.72 4.08
C ALA A 337 10.23 -13.66 3.49
N CYS A 338 11.26 -13.96 4.30
CA CYS A 338 12.66 -14.00 3.83
C CYS A 338 12.95 -15.19 2.89
N VAL A 339 12.04 -16.16 2.82
CA VAL A 339 12.01 -17.23 1.80
C VAL A 339 10.64 -17.19 1.14
N PRO A 340 10.45 -16.31 0.13
CA PRO A 340 9.16 -16.14 -0.50
C PRO A 340 8.85 -17.30 -1.44
N ASN A 341 7.57 -17.67 -1.54
CA ASN A 341 7.06 -18.66 -2.49
C ASN A 341 6.54 -18.02 -3.78
N THR A 342 6.50 -16.69 -3.88
CA THR A 342 6.14 -15.96 -5.10
C THR A 342 7.21 -14.94 -5.48
N SER A 343 7.23 -14.57 -6.76
CA SER A 343 8.10 -13.53 -7.30
C SER A 343 7.31 -12.57 -8.18
N VAL A 344 7.66 -11.29 -8.10
CA VAL A 344 7.06 -10.21 -8.91
C VAL A 344 8.07 -9.80 -9.97
N ARG A 345 7.65 -9.74 -11.24
CA ARG A 345 8.54 -9.50 -12.39
C ARG A 345 7.90 -8.58 -13.42
N HIS A 346 8.71 -7.73 -14.04
CA HIS A 346 8.32 -6.88 -15.16
C HIS A 346 8.70 -7.53 -16.49
N LEU A 347 7.92 -8.52 -16.92
CA LEU A 347 8.22 -9.29 -18.14
C LEU A 347 7.80 -8.57 -19.43
N ASP A 348 6.83 -7.65 -19.36
CA ASP A 348 6.24 -7.00 -20.54
C ASP A 348 6.98 -5.69 -20.92
N GLN A 349 8.32 -5.73 -20.94
CA GLN A 349 9.20 -4.54 -21.09
C GLN A 349 8.96 -3.70 -22.35
N ARG A 350 8.44 -4.31 -23.43
CA ARG A 350 8.24 -3.65 -24.73
C ARG A 350 6.90 -2.94 -24.88
N THR A 351 5.89 -3.35 -24.12
CA THR A 351 4.49 -2.91 -24.35
C THR A 351 3.80 -2.39 -23.11
N ALA A 352 4.23 -2.84 -21.92
CA ALA A 352 3.66 -2.46 -20.64
C ALA A 352 4.75 -2.58 -19.56
N LEU A 353 5.77 -1.71 -19.61
CA LEU A 353 6.90 -1.75 -18.69
C LEU A 353 6.46 -1.81 -17.22
N ALA A 354 5.43 -1.05 -16.87
CA ALA A 354 4.89 -1.00 -15.51
C ALA A 354 3.93 -2.15 -15.15
N ARG A 355 3.73 -3.15 -16.02
CA ARG A 355 2.90 -4.31 -15.68
C ARG A 355 3.73 -5.32 -14.90
N ILE A 356 3.19 -5.77 -13.76
CA ILE A 356 3.76 -6.87 -13.00
C ILE A 356 3.20 -8.21 -13.47
N THR A 357 4.04 -9.23 -13.36
CA THR A 357 3.69 -10.65 -13.49
C THR A 357 4.08 -11.33 -12.19
N VAL A 358 3.14 -11.98 -11.53
CA VAL A 358 3.39 -12.73 -10.29
C VAL A 358 3.49 -14.20 -10.60
N ILE A 359 4.60 -14.82 -10.18
CA ILE A 359 5.00 -16.17 -10.57
C ILE A 359 5.33 -16.98 -9.32
N ALA A 360 4.86 -18.22 -9.26
CA ALA A 360 5.22 -19.17 -8.20
C ALA A 360 6.70 -19.56 -8.28
N ARG A 361 7.41 -19.53 -7.14
CA ARG A 361 8.83 -19.91 -7.01
C ARG A 361 9.05 -21.36 -6.61
N ARG A 362 7.98 -22.04 -6.23
CA ARG A 362 7.87 -23.46 -5.88
C ARG A 362 6.40 -23.85 -6.01
N ASP A 363 6.10 -25.13 -5.90
CA ASP A 363 4.72 -25.58 -5.74
C ASP A 363 4.09 -24.96 -4.48
N ILE A 364 2.84 -24.48 -4.59
CA ILE A 364 2.06 -23.87 -3.51
C ILE A 364 0.75 -24.65 -3.37
N ALA A 365 0.50 -25.21 -2.19
CA ALA A 365 -0.71 -25.97 -1.90
C ALA A 365 -1.91 -25.05 -1.53
N PRO A 366 -3.15 -25.53 -1.70
CA PRO A 366 -4.34 -24.82 -1.23
C PRO A 366 -4.23 -24.44 0.24
N GLY A 367 -4.61 -23.20 0.57
CA GLY A 367 -4.54 -22.64 1.91
C GLY A 367 -3.19 -22.04 2.28
N GLU A 368 -2.11 -22.28 1.52
CA GLU A 368 -0.84 -21.60 1.73
C GLU A 368 -0.94 -20.12 1.35
N GLU A 369 -0.28 -19.27 2.13
CA GLU A 369 -0.19 -17.84 1.87
C GLU A 369 0.84 -17.54 0.79
N LEU A 370 0.50 -16.63 -0.12
CA LEU A 370 1.43 -16.11 -1.12
C LEU A 370 2.26 -14.99 -0.49
N LEU A 371 3.58 -15.16 -0.52
CA LEU A 371 4.54 -14.31 0.16
C LEU A 371 5.62 -13.84 -0.81
N ILE A 372 5.99 -12.57 -0.71
CA ILE A 372 7.11 -11.93 -1.40
C ILE A 372 8.19 -11.51 -0.39
N THR A 373 9.32 -11.00 -0.85
CA THR A 373 10.32 -10.39 0.03
C THR A 373 10.25 -8.87 -0.08
N TYR A 374 10.24 -8.17 1.06
CA TYR A 374 10.25 -6.69 1.11
C TYR A 374 11.67 -6.14 1.28
N VAL A 375 12.57 -7.01 1.78
CA VAL A 375 13.97 -6.70 2.06
C VAL A 375 14.86 -7.60 1.21
N ASN A 376 16.13 -7.24 1.10
CA ASN A 376 17.07 -8.07 0.36
C ASN A 376 17.29 -9.41 1.10
N PRO A 377 16.90 -10.56 0.51
CA PRO A 377 17.03 -11.84 1.18
C PRO A 377 18.49 -12.31 1.32
N ALA A 378 19.44 -11.67 0.62
CA ALA A 378 20.86 -11.98 0.74
C ALA A 378 21.49 -11.42 2.02
N LEU A 379 20.83 -10.47 2.70
CA LEU A 379 21.35 -9.88 3.94
C LEU A 379 21.29 -10.86 5.12
N PRO A 380 22.17 -10.71 6.13
CA PRO A 380 22.11 -11.48 7.37
C PRO A 380 20.81 -11.28 8.17
N LEU A 381 20.50 -12.21 9.07
CA LEU A 381 19.28 -12.20 9.88
C LEU A 381 19.02 -10.86 10.58
N ALA A 382 20.03 -10.34 11.27
CA ALA A 382 19.94 -9.10 12.04
C ALA A 382 19.55 -7.92 11.14
N GLN A 383 20.22 -7.78 9.99
CA GLN A 383 19.96 -6.71 9.04
C GLN A 383 18.58 -6.84 8.39
N ARG A 384 18.15 -8.05 7.99
CA ARG A 384 16.78 -8.27 7.48
C ARG A 384 15.70 -7.89 8.50
N ARG A 385 15.88 -8.28 9.77
CA ARG A 385 14.93 -7.93 10.84
C ARG A 385 14.94 -6.43 11.14
N ARG A 386 16.12 -5.78 11.12
CA ARG A 386 16.25 -4.32 11.23
C ARG A 386 15.53 -3.60 10.10
N GLU A 387 15.79 -3.98 8.85
CA GLU A 387 15.13 -3.38 7.69
C GLU A 387 13.61 -3.56 7.79
N ILE A 388 13.10 -4.77 8.06
CA ILE A 388 11.65 -4.99 8.23
C ILE A 388 11.06 -4.10 9.35
N ALA A 389 11.78 -3.92 10.46
CA ALA A 389 11.37 -3.03 11.55
C ALA A 389 11.34 -1.55 11.14
N GLU A 390 12.22 -1.09 10.24
CA GLU A 390 12.21 0.26 9.67
C GLU A 390 10.92 0.57 8.89
N TRP A 391 10.26 -0.46 8.34
CA TRP A 391 8.94 -0.29 7.71
C TRP A 391 7.80 -0.16 8.73
N GLY A 392 8.07 -0.34 10.03
CA GLY A 392 7.09 -0.45 11.09
C GLY A 392 6.48 -1.85 11.21
N PHE A 393 6.96 -2.83 10.44
CA PHE A 393 6.52 -4.21 10.61
C PHE A 393 7.26 -4.83 11.81
N GLY A 394 6.55 -5.64 12.59
CA GLY A 394 7.16 -6.34 13.72
C GLY A 394 8.25 -7.33 13.29
N ARG A 395 8.88 -7.96 14.28
CA ARG A 395 9.95 -8.95 14.06
C ARG A 395 9.50 -10.07 13.10
N CYS A 396 10.24 -10.25 12.00
CA CYS A 396 9.98 -11.34 11.06
C CYS A 396 10.20 -12.72 11.71
N ALA A 397 9.14 -13.53 11.73
CA ALA A 397 9.10 -14.88 12.28
C ALA A 397 8.89 -15.96 11.20
N CYS A 398 9.37 -15.71 9.97
CA CYS A 398 9.32 -16.72 8.91
C CYS A 398 10.26 -17.92 9.24
N VAL A 399 10.03 -19.07 8.59
CA VAL A 399 10.75 -20.32 8.84
C VAL A 399 12.27 -20.12 8.85
N ARG A 400 12.83 -19.41 7.86
CA ARG A 400 14.27 -19.11 7.79
C ARG A 400 14.77 -18.28 8.96
N CYS A 401 14.03 -17.24 9.36
CA CYS A 401 14.44 -16.37 10.46
C CYS A 401 14.39 -17.09 11.82
N VAL A 402 13.48 -18.04 11.99
CA VAL A 402 13.42 -18.88 13.20
C VAL A 402 14.61 -19.85 13.22
N GLN A 403 14.89 -20.50 12.08
CA GLN A 403 16.02 -21.44 11.95
C GLN A 403 17.39 -20.77 12.16
N GLU A 404 17.65 -19.62 11.51
CA GLU A 404 18.92 -18.88 11.63
C GLU A 404 19.17 -18.35 13.06
N GLU A 405 18.09 -18.12 13.81
CA GLU A 405 18.17 -17.70 15.20
C GLU A 405 18.48 -18.86 16.14
N GLU A 406 17.85 -20.02 15.91
CA GLU A 406 18.13 -21.25 16.64
C GLU A 406 19.54 -21.78 16.36
N SER A 407 20.10 -21.55 15.16
CA SER A 407 21.46 -21.96 14.78
C SER A 407 22.57 -21.03 15.30
N GLY A 408 22.23 -19.84 15.82
CA GLY A 408 23.21 -18.86 16.28
C GLY A 408 23.97 -18.13 15.16
N GLU A 409 23.57 -18.28 13.90
CA GLU A 409 24.21 -17.69 12.72
C GLU A 409 23.89 -16.19 12.52
N GLY A 410 23.13 -15.58 13.43
CA GLY A 410 22.62 -14.21 13.31
C GLY A 410 23.60 -13.05 13.58
N GLY A 411 24.90 -13.31 13.78
CA GLY A 411 25.83 -12.39 14.46
C GLY A 411 26.84 -11.58 13.64
N ALA A 412 26.88 -11.64 12.30
CA ALA A 412 27.89 -10.89 11.54
C ALA A 412 27.38 -9.51 11.09
N GLU A 413 27.62 -8.47 11.90
CA GLU A 413 27.61 -7.06 11.48
C GLU A 413 28.90 -6.78 10.72
N ALA A 414 28.86 -6.68 9.38
CA ALA A 414 30.02 -6.24 8.59
C ALA A 414 29.59 -5.28 7.48
N GLU A 415 29.96 -4.01 7.63
CA GLU A 415 30.32 -3.02 6.59
C GLU A 415 29.54 -3.02 5.26
N VAL A 416 28.24 -2.69 5.28
CA VAL A 416 27.44 -2.35 4.06
C VAL A 416 26.73 -0.98 4.19
N ASP A 417 27.04 -0.22 5.24
CA ASP A 417 26.30 0.98 5.68
C ASP A 417 26.30 2.12 4.64
N GLU A 418 27.25 2.13 3.69
CA GLU A 418 27.39 3.21 2.70
C GLU A 418 26.50 3.02 1.46
N LEU A 419 26.33 1.78 0.96
CA LEU A 419 25.43 1.48 -0.16
C LEU A 419 23.95 1.50 0.27
N GLU A 420 23.69 1.11 1.53
CA GLU A 420 22.36 1.11 2.14
C GLU A 420 21.82 2.55 2.32
N ARG A 421 22.71 3.51 2.58
CA ARG A 421 22.36 4.95 2.66
C ARG A 421 21.90 5.52 1.32
N GLU A 422 22.49 5.07 0.21
CA GLU A 422 22.09 5.50 -1.14
C GLU A 422 20.75 4.88 -1.57
N LEU A 423 20.44 3.65 -1.17
CA LEU A 423 19.15 2.98 -1.43
C LEU A 423 18.00 3.55 -0.56
N LYS A 424 18.27 3.89 0.71
CA LYS A 424 17.27 4.48 1.63
C LYS A 424 16.82 5.88 1.22
N ALA A 425 17.69 6.65 0.55
CA ALA A 425 17.34 7.93 -0.05
C ALA A 425 16.22 7.80 -1.12
N GLY A 426 16.11 6.66 -1.82
CA GLY A 426 15.07 6.38 -2.81
C GLY A 426 13.66 6.14 -2.22
N LEU A 427 13.56 5.77 -0.94
CA LEU A 427 12.30 5.46 -0.26
C LEU A 427 11.80 6.59 0.67
N GLY A 428 12.53 7.72 0.72
CA GLY A 428 12.15 8.89 1.51
C GLY A 428 12.21 8.65 3.02
N VAL A 429 13.08 7.75 3.45
CA VAL A 429 13.41 7.50 4.85
C VAL A 429 14.80 8.08 5.07
N VAL A 430 14.87 9.31 5.61
CA VAL A 430 16.11 9.99 5.99
C VAL A 430 16.54 9.51 7.37
#